data_AF-A0A1S8B3R8-F1
#
_entry.id   AF-A0A1S8B3R8-F1
#
_cell.length_a   1.000
_cell.length_b   1.000
_cell.length_c   1.000
_cell.angle_alpha   90.00
_cell.angle_beta   90.00
_cell.angle_gamma   90.00
#
_symmetry.space_group_name_H-M   'P 1'
#
loop_
_entity.id
_entity.type
_entity.pdbx_description
1 polymer ?
#
loop_
_entity_poly.entity_id
_entity_poly.type
_entity_poly.pdbx_seq_one_letter_code
_entity_poly.pdbx_strand_id
1 'polypeptide(L)'
;MDIVLQEVADPHVPVDDFDDAVAARTDQDRYYQILEESDYSALSLNPAMVAERLTTILDTHLSSYQTELRTRTREHGRPSGIIRYWLPATVLLVSSTTIYRIVMGHRTEILASIRDLGRTTIDFFNNWIIEPSKKIVGTIRHDEDSEVSIMSKRSLEGDRASLERMVVDFAVQNPENGSLSELQIAEIRQHVREGDLTPVLKAYEKDMQKPIVGAISGNLIRALLIQIQKTKVDVEVAMSGIDSILKSQELLFGFIGLTPGVMVCIGITRYLQSTFGSRKGVRKSQVSSHIVRVFRNIDRILTNAQPTKYGELFYKDHGLLLCEVHVLRQLASRVLPGRAFHDFLEELEDLVDIRTGVAKQRKVVKRMRWAYAKWL
;
A
#
# COMPACT_ATOMS: atom_id res chain seq x y z
N MET A 1 13.95 -6.12 -49.95
CA MET A 1 14.13 -4.87 -49.16
C MET A 1 14.43 -3.70 -50.07
N ASP A 2 15.48 -3.78 -50.90
CA ASP A 2 15.85 -2.74 -51.88
C ASP A 2 14.68 -2.29 -52.79
N ILE A 3 14.01 -3.23 -53.45
CA ILE A 3 12.84 -2.98 -54.30
C ILE A 3 11.71 -2.26 -53.54
N VAL A 4 11.46 -2.68 -52.30
CA VAL A 4 10.44 -2.05 -51.44
C VAL A 4 10.83 -0.60 -51.11
N LEU A 5 12.10 -0.34 -50.83
CA LEU A 5 12.57 1.03 -50.53
C LEU A 5 12.48 1.95 -51.75
N GLN A 6 12.72 1.42 -52.95
CA GLN A 6 12.59 2.18 -54.20
C GLN A 6 11.13 2.49 -54.54
N GLU A 7 10.21 1.54 -54.36
CA GLU A 7 8.79 1.78 -54.63
C GLU A 7 8.13 2.69 -53.58
N VAL A 8 8.58 2.65 -52.32
CA VAL A 8 8.08 3.58 -51.29
C VAL A 8 8.50 5.04 -51.56
N ALA A 9 9.62 5.23 -52.26
CA ALA A 9 10.10 6.54 -52.68
C ALA A 9 9.33 7.11 -53.89
N ASP A 10 8.66 6.26 -54.69
CA ASP A 10 7.96 6.69 -55.90
C ASP A 10 6.61 7.39 -55.54
N PRO A 11 6.44 8.69 -55.87
CA PRO A 11 5.20 9.41 -55.57
C PRO A 11 3.99 8.98 -56.41
N HIS A 12 4.21 8.22 -57.49
CA HIS A 12 3.20 7.93 -58.50
C HIS A 12 2.52 6.57 -58.31
N VAL A 13 3.01 5.73 -57.40
CA VAL A 13 2.39 4.42 -57.11
C VAL A 13 1.24 4.61 -56.13
N PRO A 14 -0.03 4.39 -56.54
CA PRO A 14 -1.14 4.40 -55.60
C PRO A 14 -0.98 3.25 -54.61
N VAL A 15 -1.37 3.49 -53.34
CA VAL A 15 -1.18 2.56 -52.22
C VAL A 15 -1.84 1.19 -52.46
N ASP A 16 -2.86 1.13 -53.30
CA ASP A 16 -3.58 -0.11 -53.63
C ASP A 16 -2.83 -0.98 -54.66
N ASP A 17 -2.01 -0.36 -55.52
CA ASP A 17 -1.22 -1.07 -56.55
C ASP A 17 0.23 -1.34 -56.09
N PHE A 18 0.59 -0.88 -54.88
CA PHE A 18 1.95 -0.99 -54.35
C PHE A 18 2.43 -2.44 -54.24
N ASP A 19 1.56 -3.34 -53.79
CA ASP A 19 1.93 -4.75 -53.61
C ASP A 19 2.12 -5.47 -54.95
N ASP A 20 1.31 -5.13 -55.95
CA ASP A 20 1.43 -5.65 -57.31
C ASP A 20 2.68 -5.09 -58.00
N ALA A 21 3.02 -3.82 -57.78
CA ALA A 21 4.24 -3.19 -58.28
C ALA A 21 5.50 -3.82 -57.66
N VAL A 22 5.50 -4.05 -56.34
CA VAL A 22 6.59 -4.72 -55.63
C VAL A 22 6.71 -6.18 -56.09
N ALA A 23 5.60 -6.90 -56.25
CA ALA A 23 5.62 -8.27 -56.75
C ALA A 23 6.18 -8.33 -58.18
N ALA A 24 5.70 -7.47 -59.07
CA ALA A 24 6.18 -7.41 -60.46
C ALA A 24 7.68 -7.08 -60.57
N ARG A 25 8.20 -6.17 -59.75
CA ARG A 25 9.64 -5.88 -59.71
C ARG A 25 10.45 -6.99 -59.05
N THR A 26 9.88 -7.67 -58.06
CA THR A 26 10.54 -8.80 -57.37
C THR A 26 10.67 -10.00 -58.30
N ASP A 27 9.63 -10.31 -59.07
CA ASP A 27 9.63 -11.39 -60.06
C ASP A 27 10.59 -11.10 -61.23
N GLN A 28 10.86 -9.83 -61.52
CA GLN A 28 11.85 -9.39 -62.51
C GLN A 28 13.28 -9.30 -61.96
N ASP A 29 13.47 -9.40 -60.64
CA ASP A 29 14.78 -9.31 -60.01
C ASP A 29 15.57 -10.60 -60.23
N ARG A 30 16.68 -10.48 -60.96
CA ARG A 30 17.64 -11.56 -61.22
C ARG A 30 18.07 -12.29 -59.94
N TYR A 31 18.19 -11.60 -58.81
CA TYR A 31 18.60 -12.22 -57.55
C TYR A 31 17.49 -13.10 -56.95
N TYR A 32 16.21 -12.71 -57.09
CA TYR A 32 15.07 -13.50 -56.60
C TYR A 32 14.84 -14.73 -57.48
N GLN A 33 14.99 -14.60 -58.79
CA GLN A 33 14.91 -15.73 -59.73
C GLN A 33 15.96 -16.80 -59.43
N ILE A 34 17.21 -16.41 -59.14
CA ILE A 34 18.28 -17.34 -58.74
C ILE A 34 17.94 -18.07 -57.42
N LEU A 35 17.28 -17.38 -56.49
CA LEU A 35 16.83 -17.94 -55.21
C LEU A 35 15.67 -18.92 -55.36
N GLU A 36 14.79 -18.72 -56.34
CA GLU A 36 13.61 -19.56 -56.58
C GLU A 36 13.93 -20.80 -57.45
N GLU A 37 14.87 -20.68 -58.39
CA GLU A 37 15.26 -21.77 -59.30
C GLU A 37 16.17 -22.84 -58.68
N SER A 38 16.81 -22.57 -57.52
CA SER A 38 17.84 -23.46 -56.96
C SER A 38 17.51 -23.97 -55.54
N ASP A 39 17.10 -25.23 -55.44
CA ASP A 39 16.97 -26.00 -54.18
C ASP A 39 18.30 -26.11 -53.38
N TYR A 40 19.42 -25.66 -53.96
CA TYR A 40 20.76 -25.60 -53.36
C TYR A 40 21.30 -24.15 -53.34
N SER A 41 20.67 -23.32 -52.54
CA SER A 41 20.79 -21.85 -52.47
C SER A 41 22.15 -21.26 -52.06
N ALA A 42 23.18 -22.06 -51.75
CA ALA A 42 24.47 -21.56 -51.25
C ALA A 42 25.61 -21.52 -52.29
N LEU A 43 25.48 -22.19 -53.44
CA LEU A 43 26.54 -22.33 -54.44
C LEU A 43 26.37 -21.41 -55.68
N SER A 44 25.18 -20.85 -55.89
CA SER A 44 24.83 -20.01 -57.05
C SER A 44 24.98 -18.50 -56.79
N LEU A 45 24.97 -18.08 -55.52
CA LEU A 45 25.13 -16.67 -55.12
C LEU A 45 26.61 -16.33 -54.91
N ASN A 46 27.18 -15.53 -55.81
CA ASN A 46 28.52 -15.00 -55.66
C ASN A 46 28.55 -13.91 -54.56
N PRO A 47 29.36 -14.05 -53.50
CA PRO A 47 29.46 -13.05 -52.43
C PRO A 47 29.76 -11.63 -52.92
N ALA A 48 30.51 -11.49 -54.03
CA ALA A 48 30.82 -10.20 -54.63
C ALA A 48 29.57 -9.46 -55.13
N MET A 49 28.61 -10.20 -55.71
CA MET A 49 27.36 -9.62 -56.22
C MET A 49 26.43 -9.14 -55.10
N VAL A 50 26.46 -9.82 -53.95
CA VAL A 50 25.70 -9.40 -52.76
C VAL A 50 26.36 -8.18 -52.12
N ALA A 51 27.71 -8.15 -52.06
CA ALA A 51 28.46 -7.02 -51.55
C ALA A 51 28.23 -5.74 -52.38
N GLU A 52 28.24 -5.85 -53.71
CA GLU A 52 27.95 -4.72 -54.61
C GLU A 52 26.54 -4.17 -54.36
N ARG A 53 25.53 -5.04 -54.29
CA ARG A 53 24.14 -4.62 -54.00
C ARG A 53 24.02 -3.96 -52.62
N LEU A 54 24.70 -4.48 -51.61
CA LEU A 54 24.71 -3.87 -50.27
C LEU A 54 25.36 -2.48 -50.28
N THR A 55 26.47 -2.30 -51.02
CA THR A 55 27.10 -0.98 -51.15
C THR A 55 26.18 0.03 -51.84
N THR A 56 25.47 -0.36 -52.91
CA THR A 56 24.50 0.52 -53.58
C THR A 56 23.36 0.92 -52.66
N ILE A 57 22.83 -0.02 -51.86
CA ILE A 57 21.76 0.25 -50.88
C ILE A 57 22.25 1.24 -49.80
N LEU A 58 23.45 1.03 -49.27
CA LEU A 58 24.01 1.87 -48.20
C LEU A 58 24.33 3.29 -48.67
N ASP A 59 24.98 3.43 -49.83
CA ASP A 59 25.47 4.73 -50.29
C ASP A 59 24.37 5.58 -50.93
N THR A 60 23.47 4.95 -51.70
CA THR A 60 22.53 5.67 -52.57
C THR A 60 21.09 5.62 -52.06
N HIS A 61 20.55 4.41 -51.82
CA HIS A 61 19.12 4.27 -51.51
C HIS A 61 18.77 4.75 -50.10
N LEU A 62 19.63 4.52 -49.10
CA LEU A 62 19.35 4.91 -47.72
C LEU A 62 19.33 6.43 -47.53
N SER A 63 20.27 7.14 -48.16
CA SER A 63 20.41 8.60 -48.04
C SER A 63 19.27 9.36 -48.75
N SER A 64 18.87 8.90 -49.94
CA SER A 64 17.71 9.39 -50.67
C SER A 64 16.42 9.20 -49.86
N TYR A 65 16.19 7.98 -49.36
CA TYR A 65 15.01 7.64 -48.55
C TYR A 65 14.90 8.48 -47.27
N GLN A 66 16.01 8.69 -46.55
CA GLN A 66 16.02 9.54 -45.35
C GLN A 66 15.63 10.99 -45.65
N THR A 67 16.03 11.51 -46.81
CA THR A 67 15.75 12.89 -47.19
C THR A 67 14.27 13.07 -47.52
N GLU A 68 13.69 12.14 -48.28
CA GLU A 68 12.27 12.15 -48.63
C GLU A 68 11.35 11.91 -47.42
N LEU A 69 11.74 11.01 -46.51
CA LEU A 69 10.97 10.83 -45.27
C LEU A 69 10.94 12.11 -44.43
N ARG A 70 12.05 12.86 -44.36
CA ARG A 70 12.11 14.11 -43.59
C ARG A 70 11.22 15.20 -44.19
N THR A 71 11.19 15.33 -45.51
CA THR A 71 10.31 16.31 -46.19
C THR A 71 8.85 15.93 -45.97
N ARG A 72 8.48 14.65 -46.16
CA ARG A 72 7.13 14.14 -45.92
C ARG A 72 6.69 14.31 -44.46
N THR A 73 7.58 14.00 -43.51
CA THR A 73 7.32 14.16 -42.07
C THR A 73 7.13 15.63 -41.69
N ARG A 74 7.79 16.56 -42.38
CA ARG A 74 7.62 18.00 -42.15
C ARG A 74 6.28 18.51 -42.68
N GLU A 75 5.83 18.01 -43.83
CA GLU A 75 4.55 18.41 -44.44
C GLU A 75 3.34 17.82 -43.71
N HIS A 76 3.41 16.54 -43.33
CA HIS A 76 2.28 15.80 -42.74
C HIS A 76 2.45 15.55 -41.23
N GLY A 77 3.45 16.17 -40.62
CA GLY A 77 3.80 16.00 -39.21
C GLY A 77 2.84 16.69 -38.24
N ARG A 78 3.12 16.54 -36.95
CA ARG A 78 2.32 17.17 -35.89
C ARG A 78 2.50 18.70 -35.90
N PRO A 79 1.42 19.49 -35.81
CA PRO A 79 1.50 20.95 -35.74
C PRO A 79 2.29 21.40 -34.50
N SER A 80 2.97 22.54 -34.59
CA SER A 80 3.87 23.05 -33.56
C SER A 80 3.13 23.37 -32.25
N GLY A 81 3.86 23.36 -31.12
CA GLY A 81 3.28 23.59 -29.79
C GLY A 81 2.56 24.94 -29.65
N ILE A 82 3.00 25.94 -30.41
CA ILE A 82 2.38 27.28 -30.45
C ILE A 82 0.95 27.19 -31.03
N ILE A 83 0.78 26.44 -32.12
CA ILE A 83 -0.54 26.21 -32.76
C ILE A 83 -1.45 25.37 -31.85
N ARG A 84 -0.89 24.56 -30.95
CA ARG A 84 -1.69 23.72 -30.05
C ARG A 84 -2.17 24.45 -28.79
N TYR A 85 -1.37 25.37 -28.27
CA TYR A 85 -1.62 26.01 -26.97
C TYR A 85 -2.04 27.48 -27.05
N TRP A 86 -2.26 28.04 -28.25
CA TRP A 86 -2.68 29.43 -28.39
C TRP A 86 -4.02 29.72 -27.67
N LEU A 87 -5.00 28.83 -27.77
CA LEU A 87 -6.35 29.03 -27.24
C LEU A 87 -6.40 28.99 -25.69
N PRO A 88 -5.78 27.99 -25.01
CA PRO A 88 -5.64 28.04 -23.55
C PRO A 88 -4.85 29.26 -23.08
N ALA A 89 -3.79 29.65 -23.79
CA ALA A 89 -2.95 30.78 -23.42
C ALA A 89 -3.70 32.12 -23.52
N THR A 90 -4.51 32.33 -24.56
CA THR A 90 -5.32 33.54 -24.71
C THR A 90 -6.42 33.61 -23.64
N VAL A 91 -7.09 32.50 -23.33
CA VAL A 91 -8.08 32.44 -22.24
C VAL A 91 -7.44 32.77 -20.88
N LEU A 92 -6.24 32.25 -20.60
CA LEU A 92 -5.51 32.55 -19.37
C LEU A 92 -5.12 34.03 -19.28
N LEU A 93 -4.64 34.60 -20.39
CA LEU A 93 -4.29 36.03 -20.46
C LEU A 93 -5.50 36.93 -20.21
N VAL A 94 -6.64 36.63 -20.84
CA VAL A 94 -7.87 37.41 -20.69
C VAL A 94 -8.46 37.28 -19.27
N SER A 95 -8.40 36.08 -18.68
CA SER A 95 -8.90 35.83 -17.31
C SER A 95 -7.94 36.31 -16.21
N SER A 96 -6.68 36.62 -16.53
CA SER A 96 -5.66 37.05 -15.57
C SER A 96 -6.09 38.27 -14.74
N THR A 97 -6.75 39.24 -15.36
CA THR A 97 -7.27 40.44 -14.68
C THR A 97 -8.36 40.11 -13.66
N THR A 98 -9.19 39.12 -13.94
CA THR A 98 -10.28 38.68 -13.06
C THR A 98 -9.72 37.88 -11.88
N ILE A 99 -8.77 36.97 -12.15
CA ILE A 99 -8.05 36.23 -11.11
C ILE A 99 -7.32 37.19 -10.17
N TYR A 100 -6.62 38.18 -10.74
CA TYR A 100 -5.93 39.21 -9.96
C TYR A 100 -6.89 40.02 -9.09
N ARG A 101 -8.05 40.43 -9.61
CA ARG A 101 -9.06 41.20 -8.86
C ARG A 101 -9.66 40.41 -7.70
N ILE A 102 -9.96 39.13 -7.91
CA ILE A 102 -10.48 38.23 -6.86
C ILE A 102 -9.43 38.04 -5.76
N VAL A 103 -8.18 37.73 -6.15
CA VAL A 103 -7.08 37.52 -5.21
C VAL A 103 -6.79 38.79 -4.43
N MET A 104 -6.74 39.96 -5.08
CA MET A 104 -6.46 41.24 -4.41
C MET A 104 -7.61 41.68 -3.49
N GLY A 105 -8.87 41.44 -3.88
CA GLY A 105 -10.05 41.81 -3.11
C GLY A 105 -10.24 40.99 -1.83
N HIS A 106 -9.85 39.70 -1.84
CA HIS A 106 -10.07 38.79 -0.71
C HIS A 106 -8.77 38.38 0.01
N ARG A 107 -7.67 39.15 -0.14
CA ARG A 107 -6.38 38.79 0.50
C ARG A 107 -6.49 38.63 2.00
N THR A 108 -7.24 39.53 2.64
CA THR A 108 -7.46 39.53 4.09
C THR A 108 -8.25 38.30 4.52
N GLU A 109 -9.28 37.93 3.78
CA GLU A 109 -10.11 36.74 4.04
C GLU A 109 -9.36 35.44 3.81
N ILE A 110 -8.50 35.36 2.77
CA ILE A 110 -7.65 34.20 2.51
C ILE A 110 -6.61 34.05 3.62
N LEU A 111 -5.95 35.14 4.01
CA LEU A 111 -4.98 35.14 5.11
C LEU A 111 -5.63 34.81 6.45
N ALA A 112 -6.84 35.33 6.71
CA ALA A 112 -7.63 35.00 7.88
C ALA A 112 -7.99 33.51 7.87
N SER A 113 -8.54 33.00 6.75
CA SER A 113 -8.89 31.58 6.61
C SER A 113 -7.70 30.65 6.81
N ILE A 114 -6.52 30.98 6.28
CA ILE A 114 -5.30 30.18 6.50
C ILE A 114 -4.89 30.21 7.97
N ARG A 115 -4.94 31.39 8.61
CA ARG A 115 -4.60 31.53 10.02
C ARG A 115 -5.57 30.77 10.92
N ASP A 116 -6.86 30.86 10.63
CA ASP A 116 -7.93 30.22 11.39
C ASP A 116 -7.88 28.70 11.17
N LEU A 117 -7.68 28.22 9.94
CA LEU A 117 -7.40 26.81 9.67
C LEU A 117 -6.18 26.30 10.44
N GLY A 118 -5.10 27.09 10.48
CA GLY A 118 -3.90 26.75 11.23
C GLY A 118 -4.17 26.61 12.73
N ARG A 119 -4.88 27.57 13.33
CA ARG A 119 -5.28 27.55 14.74
C ARG A 119 -6.20 26.36 15.03
N THR A 120 -7.26 26.18 14.25
CA THR A 120 -8.20 25.06 14.40
C THR A 120 -7.50 23.71 14.28
N THR A 121 -6.50 23.59 13.39
CA THR A 121 -5.72 22.35 13.27
C THR A 121 -4.88 22.09 14.52
N ILE A 122 -4.19 23.12 15.05
CA ILE A 122 -3.39 23.00 16.29
C ILE A 122 -4.29 22.64 17.47
N ASP A 123 -5.41 23.33 17.63
CA ASP A 123 -6.38 23.09 18.71
C ASP A 123 -6.99 21.69 18.60
N PHE A 124 -7.31 21.25 17.38
CA PHE A 124 -7.79 19.90 17.13
C PHE A 124 -6.74 18.85 17.55
N PHE A 125 -5.49 18.97 17.13
CA PHE A 125 -4.44 18.01 17.51
C PHE A 125 -4.16 18.01 19.02
N ASN A 126 -4.12 19.19 19.65
CA ASN A 126 -3.88 19.30 21.09
C ASN A 126 -5.01 18.65 21.90
N ASN A 127 -6.26 19.02 21.64
CA ASN A 127 -7.40 18.61 22.46
C ASN A 127 -7.87 17.18 22.17
N TRP A 128 -7.78 16.73 20.91
CA TRP A 128 -8.36 15.44 20.50
C TRP A 128 -7.34 14.30 20.35
N ILE A 129 -6.04 14.59 20.29
CA ILE A 129 -5.00 13.58 20.10
C ILE A 129 -3.99 13.62 21.24
N ILE A 130 -3.38 14.78 21.51
CA ILE A 130 -2.29 14.90 22.48
C ILE A 130 -2.80 14.77 23.91
N GLU A 131 -3.84 15.51 24.29
CA GLU A 131 -4.35 15.48 25.67
C GLU A 131 -4.94 14.10 26.05
N PRO A 132 -5.78 13.45 25.21
CA PRO A 132 -6.30 12.12 25.52
C PRO A 132 -5.20 11.05 25.53
N SER A 133 -4.23 11.12 24.61
CA SER A 133 -3.10 10.18 24.62
C SER A 133 -2.21 10.36 25.86
N LYS A 134 -1.96 11.60 26.30
CA LYS A 134 -1.23 11.87 27.54
C LYS A 134 -1.97 11.34 28.77
N LYS A 135 -3.31 11.47 28.82
CA LYS A 135 -4.15 10.89 29.89
C LYS A 135 -4.04 9.37 29.89
N ILE A 136 -4.23 8.71 28.74
CA ILE A 136 -4.10 7.24 28.61
C ILE A 136 -2.71 6.76 29.03
N VAL A 137 -1.64 7.39 28.53
CA VAL A 137 -0.26 7.04 28.91
C VAL A 137 0.00 7.31 30.39
N GLY A 138 -0.57 8.38 30.94
CA GLY A 138 -0.51 8.70 32.36
C GLY A 138 -1.16 7.63 33.23
N THR A 139 -2.38 7.19 32.89
CA THR A 139 -3.12 6.17 33.62
C THR A 139 -2.44 4.80 33.54
N ILE A 140 -1.94 4.39 32.35
CA ILE A 140 -1.22 3.12 32.17
C ILE A 140 0.13 3.14 32.91
N ARG A 141 0.88 4.24 32.83
CA ARG A 141 2.20 4.35 33.48
C ARG A 141 2.11 4.39 35.01
N HIS A 142 0.98 4.80 35.57
CA HIS A 142 0.76 4.87 37.02
C HIS A 142 0.33 3.53 37.64
N ASP A 143 0.38 2.40 36.93
CA ASP A 143 -0.25 1.16 37.41
C ASP A 143 0.61 -0.10 37.46
N GLU A 144 1.94 -0.02 37.37
CA GLU A 144 2.75 -1.25 37.59
C GLU A 144 3.74 -1.18 38.76
N ASP A 145 4.37 -0.04 39.07
CA ASP A 145 5.43 -0.05 40.12
C ASP A 145 5.62 1.25 40.93
N SER A 146 4.87 2.33 40.70
CA SER A 146 5.22 3.63 41.30
C SER A 146 4.33 4.03 42.49
N GLU A 147 4.96 4.04 43.65
CA GLU A 147 4.61 4.78 44.88
C GLU A 147 3.42 4.28 45.72
N VAL A 148 2.20 4.16 45.19
CA VAL A 148 1.01 3.83 46.02
C VAL A 148 0.93 2.32 46.33
N SER A 149 1.32 1.47 45.37
CA SER A 149 1.46 0.02 45.60
C SER A 149 2.67 -0.31 46.47
N ILE A 150 3.71 0.54 46.45
CA ILE A 150 4.90 0.37 47.29
C ILE A 150 4.63 0.85 48.72
N MET A 151 3.89 1.94 48.92
CA MET A 151 3.53 2.40 50.26
C MET A 151 2.56 1.43 50.93
N SER A 152 1.59 0.89 50.18
CA SER A 152 0.70 -0.17 50.67
C SER A 152 1.45 -1.49 50.83
N LYS A 153 2.31 -1.95 49.90
CA LYS A 153 3.14 -3.17 50.12
C LYS A 153 4.06 -3.04 51.33
N ARG A 154 4.74 -1.91 51.50
CA ARG A 154 5.68 -1.68 52.61
C ARG A 154 4.94 -1.50 53.94
N SER A 155 3.78 -0.84 53.94
CA SER A 155 2.90 -0.77 55.11
C SER A 155 2.28 -2.13 55.43
N LEU A 156 1.88 -2.91 54.42
CA LEU A 156 1.32 -4.26 54.56
C LEU A 156 2.38 -5.26 55.01
N GLU A 157 3.63 -5.14 54.57
CA GLU A 157 4.77 -5.92 55.05
C GLU A 157 5.12 -5.54 56.50
N GLY A 158 5.08 -4.24 56.83
CA GLY A 158 5.24 -3.76 58.20
C GLY A 158 4.13 -4.26 59.13
N ASP A 159 2.88 -4.18 58.70
CA ASP A 159 1.70 -4.64 59.44
C ASP A 159 1.67 -6.18 59.53
N ARG A 160 2.12 -6.92 58.49
CA ARG A 160 2.31 -8.38 58.52
C ARG A 160 3.41 -8.79 59.47
N ALA A 161 4.55 -8.10 59.47
CA ALA A 161 5.64 -8.36 60.41
C ALA A 161 5.23 -8.03 61.86
N SER A 162 4.41 -7.00 62.05
CA SER A 162 3.81 -6.67 63.35
C SER A 162 2.85 -7.76 63.82
N LEU A 163 1.96 -8.24 62.92
CA LEU A 163 1.04 -9.34 63.19
C LEU A 163 1.77 -10.63 63.52
N GLU A 164 2.83 -10.97 62.76
CA GLU A 164 3.66 -12.14 63.00
C GLU A 164 4.27 -12.13 64.40
N ARG A 165 4.87 -11.00 64.81
CA ARG A 165 5.41 -10.84 66.18
C ARG A 165 4.32 -10.99 67.23
N MET A 166 3.17 -10.35 67.03
CA MET A 166 2.08 -10.37 68.00
C MET A 166 1.47 -11.77 68.19
N VAL A 167 1.33 -12.54 67.11
CA VAL A 167 0.81 -13.91 67.16
C VAL A 167 1.82 -14.87 67.79
N VAL A 168 3.11 -14.73 67.46
CA VAL A 168 4.19 -15.53 68.06
C VAL A 168 4.30 -15.23 69.56
N ASP A 169 4.29 -13.96 69.96
CA ASP A 169 4.33 -13.56 71.36
C ASP A 169 3.10 -14.08 72.14
N PHE A 170 1.93 -14.10 71.51
CA PHE A 170 0.71 -14.65 72.10
C PHE A 170 0.77 -16.17 72.28
N ALA A 171 1.30 -16.91 71.30
CA ALA A 171 1.45 -18.36 71.37
C ALA A 171 2.46 -18.78 72.44
N VAL A 172 3.56 -18.04 72.60
CA VAL A 172 4.58 -18.29 73.65
C VAL A 172 4.03 -18.04 75.05
N GLN A 173 3.16 -17.04 75.21
CA GLN A 173 2.57 -16.68 76.51
C GLN A 173 1.39 -17.57 76.91
N ASN A 174 0.70 -18.20 75.95
CA ASN A 174 -0.42 -19.13 76.20
C ASN A 174 -0.17 -20.51 75.56
N PRO A 175 0.79 -21.30 76.06
CA PRO A 175 1.01 -22.64 75.56
C PRO A 175 -0.14 -23.58 75.96
N GLU A 176 -0.83 -24.20 74.98
CA GLU A 176 -1.87 -25.20 75.28
C GLU A 176 -1.30 -26.45 76.00
N ASN A 177 -0.01 -26.79 75.81
CA ASN A 177 0.63 -28.02 76.30
C ASN A 177 2.10 -27.85 76.78
N GLY A 178 2.38 -26.88 77.66
CA GLY A 178 3.73 -26.67 78.23
C GLY A 178 4.70 -25.90 77.31
N SER A 179 5.91 -25.61 77.79
CA SER A 179 6.86 -24.69 77.14
C SER A 179 7.18 -25.11 75.69
N LEU A 180 6.89 -24.23 74.74
CA LEU A 180 7.11 -24.45 73.30
C LEU A 180 8.61 -24.53 72.98
N SER A 181 8.99 -25.51 72.15
CA SER A 181 10.36 -25.66 71.62
C SER A 181 10.59 -24.68 70.46
N GLU A 182 11.85 -24.25 70.23
CA GLU A 182 12.22 -23.32 69.14
C GLU A 182 11.75 -23.78 67.75
N LEU A 183 11.66 -25.10 67.52
CA LEU A 183 11.15 -25.67 66.27
C LEU A 183 9.65 -25.41 66.05
N GLN A 184 8.84 -25.41 67.11
CA GLN A 184 7.40 -25.17 67.03
C GLN A 184 7.09 -23.67 66.85
N ILE A 185 7.94 -22.79 67.37
CA ILE A 185 7.83 -21.35 67.16
C ILE A 185 8.11 -20.99 65.69
N ALA A 186 9.06 -21.69 65.04
CA ALA A 186 9.34 -21.52 63.62
C ALA A 186 8.18 -22.01 62.72
N GLU A 187 7.51 -23.09 63.11
CA GLU A 187 6.33 -23.63 62.41
C GLU A 187 5.12 -22.70 62.53
N ILE A 188 4.86 -22.14 63.72
CA ILE A 188 3.82 -21.11 63.93
C ILE A 188 4.10 -19.87 63.09
N ARG A 189 5.35 -19.43 63.01
CA ARG A 189 5.77 -18.30 62.16
C ARG A 189 5.46 -18.56 60.68
N GLN A 190 5.69 -19.78 60.22
CA GLN A 190 5.40 -20.19 58.84
C GLN A 190 3.89 -20.21 58.57
N HIS A 191 3.09 -20.78 59.48
CA HIS A 191 1.63 -20.82 59.34
C HIS A 191 0.97 -19.44 59.41
N VAL A 192 1.49 -18.52 60.22
CA VAL A 192 1.02 -17.12 60.25
C VAL A 192 1.35 -16.37 58.95
N ARG A 193 2.49 -16.69 58.31
CA ARG A 193 2.85 -16.16 57.00
C ARG A 193 1.96 -16.68 55.88
N GLU A 194 1.42 -17.89 56.05
CA GLU A 194 0.41 -18.52 55.19
C GLU A 194 -1.03 -18.05 55.50
N GLY A 195 -1.23 -17.29 56.59
CA GLY A 195 -2.50 -16.66 56.95
C GLY A 195 -3.38 -17.47 57.92
N ASP A 196 -2.85 -18.54 58.51
CA ASP A 196 -3.57 -19.36 59.49
C ASP A 196 -3.51 -18.72 60.89
N LEU A 197 -4.64 -18.18 61.34
CA LEU A 197 -4.82 -17.51 62.64
C LEU A 197 -5.56 -18.40 63.66
N THR A 198 -5.74 -19.69 63.36
CA THR A 198 -6.53 -20.64 64.17
C THR A 198 -6.17 -20.66 65.68
N PRO A 199 -4.89 -20.59 66.10
CA PRO A 199 -4.54 -20.58 67.53
C PRO A 199 -5.06 -19.35 68.28
N VAL A 200 -5.10 -18.18 67.63
CA VAL A 200 -5.56 -16.92 68.21
C VAL A 200 -7.08 -16.85 68.23
N LEU A 201 -7.73 -17.29 67.16
CA LEU A 201 -9.20 -17.38 67.05
C LEU A 201 -9.81 -18.27 68.13
N LYS A 202 -9.19 -19.42 68.41
CA LYS A 202 -9.65 -20.37 69.43
C LYS A 202 -9.54 -19.81 70.87
N ALA A 203 -8.48 -19.05 71.15
CA ALA A 203 -8.31 -18.36 72.43
C ALA A 203 -9.29 -17.18 72.58
N TYR A 204 -9.51 -16.42 71.52
CA TYR A 204 -10.54 -15.37 71.47
C TYR A 204 -11.93 -15.93 71.76
N GLU A 205 -12.33 -17.02 71.09
CA GLU A 205 -13.65 -17.63 71.24
C GLU A 205 -13.87 -18.14 72.69
N LYS A 206 -12.82 -18.71 73.30
CA LYS A 206 -12.84 -19.15 74.70
C LYS A 206 -12.95 -17.99 75.70
N ASP A 207 -12.22 -16.90 75.48
CA ASP A 207 -12.24 -15.74 76.38
C ASP A 207 -13.48 -14.86 76.18
N MET A 208 -14.09 -14.88 74.98
CA MET A 208 -15.34 -14.19 74.69
C MET A 208 -16.55 -14.84 75.37
N GLN A 209 -16.47 -16.14 75.72
CA GLN A 209 -17.48 -16.82 76.56
C GLN A 209 -17.49 -16.31 78.01
N LYS A 210 -16.41 -15.68 78.50
CA LYS A 210 -16.31 -15.07 79.84
C LYS A 210 -15.71 -13.67 79.77
N PRO A 211 -16.47 -12.68 79.27
CA PRO A 211 -15.93 -11.39 78.82
C PRO A 211 -15.26 -10.56 79.92
N ILE A 212 -15.74 -10.67 81.17
CA ILE A 212 -15.19 -9.90 82.30
C ILE A 212 -13.86 -10.50 82.78
N VAL A 213 -13.74 -11.83 82.80
CA VAL A 213 -12.52 -12.54 83.25
C VAL A 213 -11.41 -12.45 82.19
N GLY A 214 -11.77 -12.58 80.91
CA GLY A 214 -10.84 -12.47 79.78
C GLY A 214 -10.34 -11.03 79.51
N ALA A 215 -11.12 -10.02 79.88
CA ALA A 215 -10.67 -8.62 79.85
C ALA A 215 -9.65 -8.31 80.96
N ILE A 216 -9.83 -8.92 82.15
CA ILE A 216 -8.92 -8.76 83.30
C ILE A 216 -7.63 -9.56 83.11
N SER A 217 -7.67 -10.72 82.43
CA SER A 217 -6.46 -11.51 82.10
C SER A 217 -5.66 -10.95 80.90
N GLY A 218 -6.21 -9.98 80.16
CA GLY A 218 -5.53 -9.25 79.08
C GLY A 218 -5.55 -9.90 77.69
N ASN A 219 -6.02 -11.15 77.55
CA ASN A 219 -6.07 -11.85 76.26
C ASN A 219 -7.16 -11.31 75.32
N LEU A 220 -8.33 -10.94 75.86
CA LEU A 220 -9.46 -10.49 75.04
C LEU A 220 -9.18 -9.13 74.36
N ILE A 221 -8.54 -8.20 75.09
CA ILE A 221 -8.18 -6.87 74.56
C ILE A 221 -7.15 -7.01 73.43
N ARG A 222 -6.19 -7.92 73.57
CA ARG A 222 -5.19 -8.20 72.52
C ARG A 222 -5.80 -8.79 71.26
N ALA A 223 -6.71 -9.76 71.40
CA ALA A 223 -7.41 -10.33 70.25
C ALA A 223 -8.28 -9.30 69.52
N LEU A 224 -8.92 -8.39 70.26
CA LEU A 224 -9.72 -7.30 69.68
C LEU A 224 -8.84 -6.28 68.95
N LEU A 225 -7.66 -5.96 69.47
CA LEU A 225 -6.66 -5.14 68.79
C LEU A 225 -6.14 -5.78 67.50
N ILE A 226 -5.91 -7.10 67.49
CA ILE A 226 -5.53 -7.85 66.29
C ILE A 226 -6.62 -7.73 65.21
N GLN A 227 -7.89 -7.86 65.61
CA GLN A 227 -9.01 -7.78 64.68
C GLN A 227 -9.20 -6.38 64.09
N ILE A 228 -8.96 -5.33 64.89
CA ILE A 228 -8.94 -3.95 64.40
C ILE A 228 -7.81 -3.77 63.37
N GLN A 229 -6.61 -4.30 63.62
CA GLN A 229 -5.50 -4.23 62.67
C GLN A 229 -5.77 -5.01 61.39
N LYS A 230 -6.41 -6.19 61.49
CA LYS A 230 -6.85 -6.96 60.33
C LYS A 230 -7.88 -6.19 59.49
N THR A 231 -8.86 -5.56 60.15
CA THR A 231 -9.87 -4.74 59.48
C THR A 231 -9.25 -3.53 58.79
N LYS A 232 -8.25 -2.87 59.41
CA LYS A 232 -7.50 -1.78 58.78
C LYS A 232 -6.82 -2.23 57.48
N VAL A 233 -6.15 -3.39 57.51
CA VAL A 233 -5.51 -3.97 56.33
C VAL A 233 -6.52 -4.31 55.25
N ASP A 234 -7.65 -4.93 55.60
CA ASP A 234 -8.67 -5.33 54.63
C ASP A 234 -9.35 -4.10 53.98
N VAL A 235 -9.53 -3.02 54.74
CA VAL A 235 -10.01 -1.72 54.21
C VAL A 235 -8.99 -1.08 53.26
N GLU A 236 -7.70 -1.13 53.57
CA GLU A 236 -6.63 -0.57 52.72
C GLU A 236 -6.50 -1.33 51.39
N VAL A 237 -6.65 -2.66 51.43
CA VAL A 237 -6.70 -3.50 50.23
C VAL A 237 -7.97 -3.22 49.41
N ALA A 238 -9.13 -3.05 50.06
CA ALA A 238 -10.37 -2.69 49.37
C ALA A 238 -10.32 -1.29 48.75
N MET A 239 -9.75 -0.29 49.44
CA MET A 239 -9.52 1.04 48.88
C MET A 239 -8.60 0.98 47.65
N SER A 240 -7.56 0.17 47.71
CA SER A 240 -6.66 -0.06 46.57
C SER A 240 -7.39 -0.71 45.38
N GLY A 241 -8.33 -1.62 45.65
CA GLY A 241 -9.21 -2.22 44.64
C GLY A 241 -10.22 -1.23 44.01
N ILE A 242 -10.65 -0.20 44.75
CA ILE A 242 -11.52 0.85 44.22
C ILE A 242 -10.73 1.79 43.29
N ASP A 243 -9.49 2.12 43.64
CA ASP A 243 -8.63 2.98 42.81
C ASP A 243 -8.38 2.35 41.42
N SER A 244 -8.11 1.04 41.38
CA SER A 244 -7.92 0.33 40.11
C SER A 244 -9.18 0.32 39.23
N ILE A 245 -10.37 0.24 39.84
CA ILE A 245 -11.64 0.34 39.11
C ILE A 245 -11.83 1.75 38.53
N LEU A 246 -11.56 2.80 39.31
CA LEU A 246 -11.67 4.18 38.82
C LEU A 246 -10.67 4.48 37.70
N LYS A 247 -9.44 3.98 37.79
CA LYS A 247 -8.45 4.06 36.69
C LYS A 247 -8.93 3.33 35.43
N SER A 248 -9.55 2.16 35.57
CA SER A 248 -10.09 1.43 34.42
C SER A 248 -11.18 2.23 33.68
N GLN A 249 -11.99 2.99 34.42
CA GLN A 249 -13.02 3.87 33.86
C GLN A 249 -12.40 5.13 33.24
N GLU A 250 -11.38 5.71 33.87
CA GLU A 250 -10.63 6.86 33.31
C GLU A 250 -10.00 6.50 31.96
N LEU A 251 -9.42 5.31 31.86
CA LEU A 251 -8.84 4.78 30.61
C LEU A 251 -9.91 4.58 29.53
N LEU A 252 -11.10 4.10 29.91
CA LEU A 252 -12.23 3.94 28.99
C LEU A 252 -12.75 5.30 28.49
N PHE A 253 -12.86 6.30 29.35
CA PHE A 253 -13.18 7.68 28.95
C PHE A 253 -12.10 8.30 28.07
N GLY A 254 -10.82 8.01 28.34
CA GLY A 254 -9.70 8.42 27.50
C GLY A 254 -9.81 7.88 26.07
N PHE A 255 -10.13 6.60 25.90
CA PHE A 255 -10.31 5.98 24.58
C PHE A 255 -11.53 6.50 23.83
N ILE A 256 -12.65 6.71 24.52
CA ILE A 256 -13.85 7.31 23.92
C ILE A 256 -13.55 8.73 23.44
N GLY A 257 -12.79 9.52 24.22
CA GLY A 257 -12.35 10.86 23.83
C GLY A 257 -11.39 10.89 22.64
N LEU A 258 -10.52 9.89 22.50
CA LEU A 258 -9.55 9.78 21.39
C LEU A 258 -10.21 9.38 20.06
N THR A 259 -11.29 8.58 20.12
CA THR A 259 -11.90 7.93 18.94
C THR A 259 -12.33 8.91 17.84
N PRO A 260 -13.04 10.02 18.12
CA PRO A 260 -13.43 10.98 17.09
C PRO A 260 -12.23 11.64 16.40
N GLY A 261 -11.15 11.92 17.15
CA GLY A 261 -9.92 12.51 16.61
C GLY A 261 -9.26 11.60 15.58
N VAL A 262 -9.13 10.31 15.91
CA VAL A 262 -8.56 9.29 15.01
C VAL A 262 -9.43 9.09 13.77
N MET A 263 -10.76 9.05 13.92
CA MET A 263 -11.69 8.91 12.79
C MET A 263 -11.53 10.06 11.79
N VAL A 264 -11.48 11.30 12.27
CA VAL A 264 -11.30 12.50 11.43
C VAL A 264 -9.95 12.46 10.72
N CYS A 265 -8.86 12.11 11.41
CA CYS A 265 -7.54 11.96 10.79
C CYS A 265 -7.54 10.93 9.64
N ILE A 266 -8.11 9.74 9.87
CA ILE A 266 -8.24 8.70 8.84
C ILE A 266 -9.08 9.19 7.66
N GLY A 267 -10.19 9.89 7.94
CA GLY A 267 -11.06 10.48 6.93
C GLY A 267 -10.31 11.47 6.04
N ILE A 268 -9.56 12.39 6.65
CA ILE A 268 -8.74 13.39 5.92
C ILE A 268 -7.64 12.70 5.11
N THR A 269 -6.92 11.73 5.68
CA THR A 269 -5.87 10.99 4.95
C THR A 269 -6.45 10.24 3.75
N ARG A 270 -7.60 9.56 3.91
CA ARG A 270 -8.28 8.87 2.81
C ARG A 270 -8.80 9.85 1.77
N TYR A 271 -9.34 11.00 2.19
CA TYR A 271 -9.79 12.04 1.27
C TYR A 271 -8.63 12.62 0.46
N LEU A 272 -7.49 12.93 1.08
CA LEU A 272 -6.28 13.37 0.38
C LEU A 272 -5.78 12.28 -0.59
N GLN A 273 -5.64 11.05 -0.12
CA GLN A 273 -5.18 9.94 -0.96
C GLN A 273 -6.13 9.68 -2.13
N SER A 274 -7.45 9.82 -1.94
CA SER A 274 -8.45 9.66 -3.00
C SER A 274 -8.43 10.82 -4.00
N THR A 275 -8.32 12.06 -3.55
CA THR A 275 -8.30 13.24 -4.42
C THR A 275 -7.01 13.34 -5.24
N PHE A 276 -5.86 13.05 -4.62
CA PHE A 276 -4.57 13.01 -5.32
C PHE A 276 -4.34 11.69 -6.09
N GLY A 277 -4.89 10.58 -5.60
CA GLY A 277 -4.74 9.24 -6.19
C GLY A 277 -5.76 8.85 -7.25
N SER A 278 -6.97 9.44 -7.25
CA SER A 278 -8.04 9.16 -8.24
C SER A 278 -7.59 9.40 -9.68
N ARG A 279 -6.69 10.35 -9.90
CA ARG A 279 -6.11 10.60 -11.23
C ARG A 279 -5.32 9.40 -11.76
N LYS A 280 -4.71 8.58 -10.89
CA LYS A 280 -4.02 7.35 -11.30
C LYS A 280 -5.02 6.27 -11.75
N GLY A 281 -6.14 6.11 -11.04
CA GLY A 281 -7.21 5.17 -11.41
C GLY A 281 -7.93 5.55 -12.71
N VAL A 282 -8.33 6.82 -12.86
CA VAL A 282 -8.98 7.33 -14.07
C VAL A 282 -8.04 7.24 -15.29
N ARG A 283 -6.75 7.58 -15.12
CA ARG A 283 -5.75 7.40 -16.19
C ARG A 283 -5.57 5.93 -16.57
N LYS A 284 -5.55 5.02 -15.61
CA LYS A 284 -5.45 3.57 -15.89
C LYS A 284 -6.66 3.08 -16.69
N SER A 285 -7.87 3.48 -16.31
CA SER A 285 -9.11 3.16 -17.04
C SER A 285 -9.13 3.73 -18.46
N GLN A 286 -8.67 4.97 -18.65
CA GLN A 286 -8.55 5.58 -19.98
C GLN A 286 -7.54 4.84 -20.86
N VAL A 287 -6.38 4.47 -20.33
CA VAL A 287 -5.35 3.72 -21.07
C VAL A 287 -5.84 2.32 -21.41
N SER A 288 -6.51 1.63 -20.49
CA SER A 288 -7.14 0.33 -20.74
C SER A 288 -8.19 0.42 -21.87
N SER A 289 -9.08 1.41 -21.82
CA SER A 289 -10.05 1.63 -22.90
C SER A 289 -9.38 1.90 -24.25
N HIS A 290 -8.26 2.63 -24.25
CA HIS A 290 -7.48 2.86 -25.47
C HIS A 290 -6.88 1.55 -26.00
N ILE A 291 -6.35 0.69 -25.14
CA ILE A 291 -5.83 -0.63 -25.54
C ILE A 291 -6.93 -1.49 -26.17
N VAL A 292 -8.13 -1.51 -25.59
CA VAL A 292 -9.28 -2.26 -26.15
C VAL A 292 -9.64 -1.75 -27.55
N ARG A 293 -9.57 -0.44 -27.79
CA ARG A 293 -9.80 0.13 -29.12
C ARG A 293 -8.73 -0.29 -30.12
N VAL A 294 -7.46 -0.29 -29.71
CA VAL A 294 -6.34 -0.75 -30.56
C VAL A 294 -6.48 -2.23 -30.89
N PHE A 295 -6.82 -3.09 -29.93
CA PHE A 295 -7.12 -4.50 -30.20
C PHE A 295 -8.26 -4.69 -31.19
N ARG A 296 -9.33 -3.87 -31.07
CA ARG A 296 -10.44 -3.90 -32.02
C ARG A 296 -10.02 -3.43 -33.42
N ASN A 297 -9.14 -2.43 -33.52
CA ASN A 297 -8.60 -1.99 -34.80
C ASN A 297 -7.75 -3.09 -35.45
N ILE A 298 -6.87 -3.74 -34.67
CA ILE A 298 -6.06 -4.89 -35.14
C ILE A 298 -6.98 -6.02 -35.63
N ASP A 299 -7.99 -6.40 -34.85
CA ASP A 299 -8.95 -7.44 -35.23
C ASP A 299 -9.72 -7.06 -36.52
N ARG A 300 -10.06 -5.78 -36.69
CA ARG A 300 -10.70 -5.27 -37.90
C ARG A 300 -9.76 -5.32 -39.11
N ILE A 301 -8.49 -4.95 -38.97
CA ILE A 301 -7.49 -5.05 -40.03
C ILE A 301 -7.35 -6.52 -40.46
N LEU A 302 -7.13 -7.43 -39.50
CA LEU A 302 -6.96 -8.86 -39.78
C LEU A 302 -8.22 -9.56 -40.33
N THR A 303 -9.41 -9.02 -40.05
CA THR A 303 -10.68 -9.57 -40.56
C THR A 303 -11.01 -9.04 -41.94
N ASN A 304 -10.68 -7.77 -42.22
CA ASN A 304 -10.93 -7.14 -43.51
C ASN A 304 -9.86 -7.46 -44.55
N ALA A 305 -8.64 -7.80 -44.11
CA ALA A 305 -7.55 -8.13 -45.01
C ALA A 305 -7.88 -9.36 -45.85
N GLN A 306 -7.68 -9.24 -47.16
CA GLN A 306 -7.71 -10.38 -48.05
C GLN A 306 -6.32 -11.03 -48.03
N PRO A 307 -6.19 -12.30 -47.65
CA PRO A 307 -4.90 -12.96 -47.62
C PRO A 307 -4.38 -13.15 -49.06
N THR A 308 -3.06 -13.05 -49.23
CA THR A 308 -2.39 -13.40 -50.49
C THR A 308 -2.51 -14.90 -50.78
N LYS A 309 -2.07 -15.36 -51.96
CA LYS A 309 -2.11 -16.78 -52.37
C LYS A 309 -1.42 -17.73 -51.36
N TYR A 310 -0.45 -17.21 -50.60
CA TYR A 310 0.31 -17.93 -49.59
C TYR A 310 -0.27 -17.80 -48.17
N GLY A 311 -1.40 -17.09 -48.01
CA GLY A 311 -2.03 -16.86 -46.71
C GLY A 311 -1.42 -15.70 -45.91
N GLU A 312 -0.56 -14.89 -46.53
CA GLU A 312 0.12 -13.75 -45.92
C GLU A 312 -0.72 -12.47 -46.05
N LEU A 313 -0.35 -11.44 -45.29
CA LEU A 313 -1.01 -10.14 -45.30
C LEU A 313 -0.34 -9.23 -46.35
N PHE A 314 -1.14 -8.50 -47.12
CA PHE A 314 -0.67 -7.44 -48.03
C PHE A 314 0.17 -6.39 -47.26
N TYR A 315 1.19 -5.78 -47.88
CA TYR A 315 2.13 -4.88 -47.20
C TYR A 315 1.44 -3.66 -46.61
N LYS A 316 0.38 -3.17 -47.27
CA LYS A 316 -0.48 -2.09 -46.75
C LYS A 316 -1.09 -2.45 -45.39
N ASP A 317 -1.78 -3.59 -45.33
CA ASP A 317 -2.44 -4.06 -44.11
C ASP A 317 -1.43 -4.46 -43.04
N HIS A 318 -0.28 -4.99 -43.45
CA HIS A 318 0.84 -5.29 -42.56
C HIS A 318 1.45 -4.03 -41.94
N GLY A 319 1.64 -2.96 -42.72
CA GLY A 319 2.10 -1.67 -42.23
C GLY A 319 1.13 -1.06 -41.22
N LEU A 320 -0.17 -1.12 -41.49
CA LEU A 320 -1.21 -0.67 -40.55
C LEU A 320 -1.18 -1.49 -39.25
N LEU A 321 -1.03 -2.81 -39.36
CA LEU A 321 -0.89 -3.70 -38.20
C LEU A 321 0.35 -3.33 -37.38
N LEU A 322 1.50 -3.07 -38.01
CA LEU A 322 2.73 -2.69 -37.33
C LEU A 322 2.57 -1.37 -36.56
N CYS A 323 1.88 -0.39 -37.15
CA CYS A 323 1.56 0.86 -36.47
C CYS A 323 0.69 0.64 -35.21
N GLU A 324 -0.37 -0.16 -35.32
CA GLU A 324 -1.26 -0.44 -34.19
C GLU A 324 -0.56 -1.28 -33.11
N VAL A 325 0.26 -2.26 -33.49
CA VAL A 325 1.11 -3.05 -32.58
C VAL A 325 2.10 -2.14 -31.84
N HIS A 326 2.70 -1.15 -32.51
CA HIS A 326 3.60 -0.20 -31.87
C HIS A 326 2.87 0.64 -30.81
N VAL A 327 1.69 1.17 -31.15
CA VAL A 327 0.85 1.89 -30.20
C VAL A 327 0.45 0.99 -29.03
N LEU A 328 0.07 -0.25 -29.31
CA LEU A 328 -0.28 -1.27 -28.32
C LEU A 328 0.87 -1.53 -27.35
N ARG A 329 2.09 -1.73 -27.86
CA ARG A 329 3.31 -1.91 -27.06
C ARG A 329 3.56 -0.71 -26.13
N GLN A 330 3.42 0.50 -26.64
CA GLN A 330 3.60 1.72 -25.85
C GLN A 330 2.57 1.83 -24.72
N LEU A 331 1.31 1.46 -24.96
CA LEU A 331 0.27 1.48 -23.93
C LEU A 331 0.44 0.35 -22.92
N ALA A 332 0.79 -0.85 -23.39
CA ALA A 332 1.01 -2.04 -22.57
C ALA A 332 2.10 -1.81 -21.52
N SER A 333 3.21 -1.14 -21.89
CA SER A 333 4.29 -0.77 -20.96
C SER A 333 3.85 0.09 -19.77
N ARG A 334 2.72 0.79 -19.87
CA ARG A 334 2.17 1.64 -18.81
C ARG A 334 1.19 0.92 -17.89
N VAL A 335 0.66 -0.23 -18.31
CA VAL A 335 -0.43 -0.94 -17.63
C VAL A 335 0.02 -2.30 -17.08
N LEU A 336 0.86 -3.02 -17.82
CA LEU A 336 1.30 -4.37 -17.47
C LEU A 336 2.46 -4.36 -16.48
N PRO A 337 2.49 -5.30 -15.51
CA PRO A 337 3.67 -5.54 -14.68
C PRO A 337 4.80 -6.15 -15.53
N GLY A 338 6.06 -5.94 -15.14
CA GLY A 338 7.23 -6.26 -15.97
C GLY A 338 7.31 -7.70 -16.50
N ARG A 339 6.91 -8.71 -15.71
CA ARG A 339 6.88 -10.12 -16.16
C ARG A 339 5.85 -10.34 -17.27
N ALA A 340 4.59 -9.94 -17.03
CA ALA A 340 3.52 -10.06 -18.01
C ALA A 340 3.78 -9.22 -19.27
N PHE A 341 4.53 -8.12 -19.14
CA PHE A 341 4.95 -7.32 -20.30
C PHE A 341 5.96 -8.06 -21.17
N HIS A 342 6.85 -8.87 -20.60
CA HIS A 342 7.79 -9.67 -21.40
C HIS A 342 7.05 -10.74 -22.21
N ASP A 343 6.16 -11.51 -21.55
CA ASP A 343 5.33 -12.52 -22.24
C ASP A 343 4.50 -11.85 -23.36
N PHE A 344 4.01 -10.62 -23.10
CA PHE A 344 3.25 -9.85 -24.07
C PHE A 344 4.08 -9.43 -25.29
N LEU A 345 5.38 -9.16 -25.12
CA LEU A 345 6.26 -8.82 -26.23
C LEU A 345 6.50 -10.02 -27.15
N GLU A 346 6.63 -11.22 -26.60
CA GLU A 346 6.74 -12.45 -27.39
C GLU A 346 5.47 -12.68 -28.22
N GLU A 347 4.29 -12.47 -27.63
CA GLU A 347 3.03 -12.56 -28.39
C GLU A 347 2.85 -11.46 -29.43
N LEU A 348 3.39 -10.25 -29.19
CA LEU A 348 3.42 -9.20 -30.21
C LEU A 348 4.35 -9.55 -31.37
N GLU A 349 5.47 -10.23 -31.12
CA GLU A 349 6.38 -10.68 -32.16
C GLU A 349 5.73 -11.77 -33.04
N ASP A 350 5.07 -12.75 -32.41
CA ASP A 350 4.22 -13.75 -33.07
C ASP A 350 3.12 -13.10 -33.95
N LEU A 351 2.58 -11.95 -33.53
CA LEU A 351 1.54 -11.23 -34.25
C LEU A 351 2.08 -10.46 -35.46
N VAL A 352 3.32 -9.98 -35.40
CA VAL A 352 3.96 -9.22 -36.47
C VAL A 352 4.56 -10.15 -37.53
N ASP A 353 4.89 -11.39 -37.20
CA ASP A 353 5.46 -12.31 -38.19
C ASP A 353 4.48 -12.59 -39.34
N ILE A 354 4.83 -12.11 -40.53
CA ILE A 354 4.06 -12.24 -41.78
C ILE A 354 3.93 -13.70 -42.20
N ARG A 355 4.97 -14.51 -41.95
CA ARG A 355 5.10 -15.90 -42.42
C ARG A 355 4.15 -16.87 -41.71
N THR A 356 3.61 -16.46 -40.57
CA THR A 356 2.68 -17.30 -39.79
C THR A 356 1.27 -17.36 -40.36
N GLY A 357 0.93 -16.44 -41.27
CA GLY A 357 -0.35 -16.34 -41.96
C GLY A 357 -1.48 -15.72 -41.13
N VAL A 358 -2.45 -15.10 -41.81
CA VAL A 358 -3.53 -14.31 -41.21
C VAL A 358 -4.39 -15.11 -40.22
N ALA A 359 -4.57 -16.41 -40.47
CA ALA A 359 -5.35 -17.29 -39.61
C ALA A 359 -4.69 -17.52 -38.24
N LYS A 360 -3.35 -17.63 -38.19
CA LYS A 360 -2.59 -17.79 -36.94
C LYS A 360 -2.53 -16.46 -36.19
N GLN A 361 -2.29 -15.35 -36.88
CA GLN A 361 -2.33 -14.00 -36.31
C GLN A 361 -3.66 -13.70 -35.61
N ARG A 362 -4.80 -14.05 -36.22
CA ARG A 362 -6.13 -13.91 -35.58
C ARG A 362 -6.28 -14.73 -34.29
N LYS A 363 -5.68 -15.92 -34.23
CA LYS A 363 -5.68 -16.74 -33.00
C LYS A 363 -4.81 -16.12 -31.91
N VAL A 364 -3.65 -15.55 -32.28
CA VAL A 364 -2.75 -14.84 -31.35
C VAL A 364 -3.48 -13.63 -30.72
N VAL A 365 -4.16 -12.80 -31.51
CA VAL A 365 -4.93 -11.66 -30.98
C VAL A 365 -6.02 -12.10 -29.99
N LYS A 366 -6.74 -13.19 -30.29
CA LYS A 366 -7.75 -13.74 -29.37
C LYS A 366 -7.13 -14.25 -28.08
N ARG A 367 -5.97 -14.93 -28.17
CA ARG A 367 -5.20 -15.43 -27.02
C ARG A 367 -4.73 -14.27 -26.14
N MET A 368 -4.11 -13.25 -26.74
CA MET A 368 -3.68 -12.02 -26.05
C MET A 368 -4.86 -11.35 -25.32
N ARG A 369 -5.98 -11.14 -26.02
CA ARG A 369 -7.15 -10.49 -25.42
C ARG A 369 -7.68 -11.26 -24.22
N TRP A 370 -7.66 -12.58 -24.25
CA TRP A 370 -8.09 -13.42 -23.13
C TRP A 370 -7.05 -13.45 -22.00
N ALA A 371 -5.77 -13.70 -22.31
CA ALA A 371 -4.69 -13.84 -21.33
C ALA A 371 -4.46 -12.56 -20.53
N TYR A 372 -4.56 -11.40 -21.19
CA TYR A 372 -4.31 -10.10 -20.57
C TYR A 372 -5.58 -9.37 -20.09
N ALA A 373 -6.76 -10.00 -20.17
CA ALA A 373 -8.05 -9.43 -19.77
C ALA A 373 -8.12 -8.99 -18.29
N LYS A 374 -7.23 -9.47 -17.44
CA LYS A 374 -7.15 -9.06 -16.02
C LYS A 374 -6.54 -7.66 -15.85
N TRP A 375 -5.65 -7.27 -16.75
CA TRP A 375 -4.90 -6.01 -16.66
C TRP A 375 -5.43 -4.93 -17.59
N LEU A 376 -6.08 -5.35 -18.68
CA LEU A 376 -6.90 -4.53 -19.57
C LEU A 376 -8.27 -4.33 -18.93
#